data_AF-A0A1U7YN53-F1
#
_entry.id   AF-A0A1U7YN53-F1
#
_cell.length_a   1.000
_cell.length_b   1.000
_cell.length_c   1.000
_cell.angle_alpha   90.00
_cell.angle_beta   90.00
_cell.angle_gamma   90.00
#
_symmetry.space_group_name_H-M   'P 1'
#
loop_
_entity.id
_entity.type
_entity.pdbx_description
1 polymer ?
#
loop_
_entity_poly.entity_id
_entity_poly.type
_entity_poly.pdbx_seq_one_letter_code
_entity_poly.pdbx_strand_id
1 'polypeptide(L)'
;MLQRGFSSRLVCVLNFFSCYFRHFSTRPVVSNLCRLRPRDHPNDMLVPVKLNGTNYPSWSKSMIHALTAKNKIGFISRTIKPPLETEQPIEYAQWNQCNNMVLSWLTHSVEPDLAKGVIHAKIAYQVWEDFGDQFSQKNAPAIYQIQKSLASISQDERTW
;
A
#
# COMPACT_ATOMS: atom_id res chain seq x y z
N MET A 1 -32.58 -39.82 -0.70
CA MET A 1 -31.88 -38.72 0.01
C MET A 1 -31.61 -37.60 -1.00
N LEU A 2 -31.89 -36.36 -0.59
CA LEU A 2 -31.93 -35.07 -1.33
C LEU A 2 -30.61 -34.73 -2.09
N GLN A 3 -30.49 -33.85 -3.11
CA GLN A 3 -31.38 -33.00 -3.93
C GLN A 3 -30.58 -32.39 -5.12
N ARG A 4 -31.30 -32.05 -6.22
CA ARG A 4 -31.17 -30.89 -7.16
C ARG A 4 -29.84 -30.75 -7.96
N GLY A 5 -29.81 -30.45 -9.26
CA GLY A 5 -30.78 -29.89 -10.20
C GLY A 5 -30.08 -28.80 -11.02
N PHE A 6 -29.79 -29.08 -12.30
CA PHE A 6 -29.39 -28.06 -13.28
C PHE A 6 -30.22 -28.29 -14.55
N SER A 7 -30.97 -27.28 -14.98
CA SER A 7 -31.64 -27.29 -16.28
C SER A 7 -31.18 -26.10 -17.09
N SER A 8 -30.58 -26.44 -18.23
CA SER A 8 -30.13 -25.59 -19.31
C SER A 8 -31.31 -24.91 -20.00
N ARG A 9 -31.27 -23.59 -20.16
CA ARG A 9 -31.91 -22.88 -21.27
C ARG A 9 -31.13 -21.61 -21.56
N LEU A 10 -30.77 -21.47 -22.84
CA LEU A 10 -30.19 -20.29 -23.51
C LEU A 10 -28.66 -20.16 -23.51
N VAL A 11 -28.02 -21.21 -24.02
CA VAL A 11 -26.94 -21.03 -24.99
C VAL A 11 -27.56 -20.43 -26.27
N CYS A 12 -26.99 -19.34 -26.77
CA CYS A 12 -27.16 -18.79 -28.12
C CYS A 12 -28.50 -18.11 -28.49
N VAL A 13 -28.58 -16.79 -28.25
CA VAL A 13 -29.13 -15.86 -29.23
C VAL A 13 -28.05 -14.82 -29.55
N LEU A 14 -27.27 -15.11 -30.60
CA LEU A 14 -26.82 -14.17 -31.64
C LEU A 14 -26.20 -12.86 -31.13
N ASN A 15 -24.88 -12.73 -30.99
CA ASN A 15 -23.97 -12.41 -32.11
C ASN A 15 -24.68 -11.71 -33.28
N PHE A 16 -24.88 -10.39 -33.22
CA PHE A 16 -24.92 -9.47 -34.38
C PHE A 16 -25.11 -8.00 -33.93
N PHE A 17 -24.06 -7.35 -33.40
CA PHE A 17 -23.84 -5.90 -33.57
C PHE A 17 -22.34 -5.62 -33.41
N SER A 18 -21.65 -5.76 -34.53
CA SER A 18 -20.29 -5.25 -34.72
C SER A 18 -20.34 -3.73 -34.91
N CYS A 19 -19.23 -3.06 -34.59
CA CYS A 19 -18.88 -1.71 -35.06
C CYS A 19 -19.81 -0.55 -34.65
N TYR A 20 -19.74 -0.06 -33.40
CA TYR A 20 -19.62 1.38 -33.08
C TYR A 20 -19.61 1.62 -31.56
N PHE A 21 -18.68 1.03 -30.82
CA PHE A 21 -18.28 1.66 -29.56
C PHE A 21 -16.76 1.60 -29.46
N ARG A 22 -16.18 2.58 -30.17
CA ARG A 22 -14.94 3.29 -29.85
C ARG A 22 -14.00 2.51 -28.95
N HIS A 23 -12.87 2.08 -29.52
CA HIS A 23 -11.61 1.90 -28.81
C HIS A 23 -11.42 3.01 -27.76
N PHE A 24 -11.90 2.79 -26.54
CA PHE A 24 -11.24 3.28 -25.36
C PHE A 24 -10.29 2.17 -24.99
N SER A 25 -9.18 2.11 -25.73
CA SER A 25 -7.96 1.55 -25.19
C SER A 25 -7.61 2.44 -24.01
N THR A 26 -8.13 2.10 -22.83
CA THR A 26 -7.53 2.54 -21.57
C THR A 26 -6.18 1.86 -21.54
N ARG A 27 -5.18 2.53 -22.13
CA ARG A 27 -3.78 2.21 -21.88
C ARG A 27 -3.67 2.06 -20.36
N PRO A 28 -3.35 0.89 -19.81
CA PRO A 28 -3.23 0.77 -18.38
C PRO A 28 -2.12 1.73 -17.97
N VAL A 29 -2.43 2.65 -17.06
CA VAL A 29 -1.55 3.73 -16.55
C VAL A 29 -0.26 3.16 -15.90
N VAL A 30 -0.10 1.84 -15.89
CA VAL A 30 0.94 1.02 -15.27
C VAL A 30 2.33 1.28 -15.85
N SER A 31 2.45 1.57 -17.16
CA SER A 31 3.75 1.59 -17.87
C SER A 31 4.72 2.69 -17.43
N ASN A 32 4.21 3.78 -16.85
CA ASN A 32 5.05 4.89 -16.38
C ASN A 32 5.24 4.89 -14.85
N LEU A 33 4.29 4.31 -14.10
CA LEU A 33 4.32 4.28 -12.62
C LEU A 33 5.27 3.21 -12.07
N CYS A 34 5.43 2.10 -12.78
CA CYS A 34 6.27 0.95 -12.38
C CYS A 34 7.72 1.02 -12.91
N ARG A 35 8.25 2.22 -13.20
CA ARG A 35 9.64 2.38 -13.63
C ARG A 35 10.52 2.87 -12.47
N LEU A 36 11.64 2.20 -12.20
CA LEU A 36 12.67 2.73 -11.31
C LEU A 36 13.32 3.96 -11.96
N ARG A 37 13.45 5.06 -11.20
CA ARG A 37 14.17 6.23 -11.69
C ARG A 37 15.67 6.04 -11.43
N PRO A 38 16.57 6.67 -12.21
CA PRO A 38 18.02 6.54 -12.00
C PRO A 38 18.50 6.93 -10.59
N ARG A 39 17.73 7.76 -9.88
CA ARG A 39 18.02 8.22 -8.50
C ARG A 39 17.41 7.33 -7.42
N ASP A 40 16.68 6.27 -7.77
CA ASP A 40 16.09 5.39 -6.76
C ASP A 40 17.12 4.34 -6.35
N HIS A 41 17.62 4.47 -5.13
CA HIS A 41 18.59 3.54 -4.56
C HIS A 41 17.98 2.78 -3.37
N PRO A 42 18.23 1.47 -3.22
CA PRO A 42 17.63 0.67 -2.14
C PRO A 42 17.97 1.17 -0.72
N ASN A 43 19.16 1.77 -0.57
CA ASN A 43 19.66 2.29 0.71
C ASN A 43 19.27 3.76 0.97
N ASP A 44 18.39 4.35 0.14
CA ASP A 44 17.90 5.70 0.40
C ASP A 44 17.17 5.75 1.75
N MET A 45 17.62 6.62 2.64
CA MET A 45 16.93 6.91 3.89
C MET A 45 15.73 7.82 3.61
N LEU A 46 14.57 7.23 3.35
CA LEU A 46 13.34 7.97 3.05
C LEU A 46 12.79 8.73 4.25
N VAL A 47 12.88 8.12 5.43
CA VAL A 47 12.40 8.67 6.70
C VAL A 47 13.55 8.58 7.70
N PRO A 48 13.96 9.70 8.33
CA PRO A 48 15.10 9.70 9.24
C PRO A 48 14.82 9.02 10.58
N VAL A 49 13.56 9.06 11.04
CA VAL A 49 13.12 8.42 12.28
C VAL A 49 12.55 7.05 11.96
N LYS A 50 13.16 5.99 12.48
CA LYS A 50 12.71 4.62 12.27
C LYS A 50 11.45 4.28 13.07
N LEU A 51 10.61 3.39 12.55
CA LEU A 51 9.48 2.84 13.29
C LEU A 51 9.98 2.03 14.49
N ASN A 52 9.60 2.43 15.70
CA ASN A 52 9.96 1.78 16.96
C ASN A 52 8.74 1.24 17.73
N GLY A 53 7.56 1.27 17.11
CA GLY A 53 6.30 0.75 17.63
C GLY A 53 5.39 1.79 18.33
N THR A 54 5.95 2.87 18.86
CA THR A 54 5.16 3.95 19.51
C THR A 54 4.96 5.16 18.61
N ASN A 55 5.83 5.34 17.61
CA ASN A 55 5.82 6.48 16.70
C ASN A 55 5.07 6.24 15.37
N TYR A 56 4.22 5.20 15.29
CA TYR A 56 3.55 4.84 14.03
C TYR A 56 2.79 5.98 13.34
N PRO A 57 2.01 6.83 14.03
CA PRO A 57 1.27 7.91 13.37
C PRO A 57 2.17 8.93 12.65
N SER A 58 3.28 9.32 13.26
CA SER A 58 4.23 10.27 12.65
C SER A 58 5.09 9.61 11.58
N TRP A 59 5.53 8.37 11.82
CA TRP A 59 6.29 7.57 10.88
C TRP A 59 5.49 7.29 9.60
N SER A 60 4.25 6.82 9.72
CA SER A 60 3.38 6.48 8.58
C SER A 60 3.12 7.69 7.69
N LYS A 61 2.81 8.84 8.29
CA LYS A 61 2.64 10.11 7.54
C LYS A 61 3.91 10.51 6.79
N SER A 62 5.08 10.39 7.43
CA SER A 62 6.37 10.71 6.82
C SER A 62 6.68 9.76 5.65
N MET A 63 6.40 8.47 5.81
CA MET A 63 6.61 7.47 4.77
C MET A 63 5.68 7.69 3.57
N ILE A 64 4.40 8.03 3.80
CA ILE A 64 3.46 8.41 2.75
C ILE A 64 4.00 9.61 1.94
N HIS A 65 4.50 10.65 2.61
CA HIS A 65 5.07 11.83 1.93
C HIS A 65 6.28 11.45 1.08
N ALA A 66 7.22 10.68 1.63
CA ALA A 66 8.43 10.27 0.91
C ALA A 66 8.11 9.41 -0.32
N LEU A 67 7.21 8.43 -0.18
CA LEU A 67 6.76 7.58 -1.29
C LEU A 67 5.96 8.36 -2.33
N THR A 68 5.19 9.37 -1.92
CA THR A 68 4.48 10.27 -2.85
C THR A 68 5.48 11.09 -3.66
N ALA A 69 6.49 11.70 -3.03
CA ALA A 69 7.56 12.41 -3.73
C ALA A 69 8.38 11.49 -4.66
N LYS A 70 8.43 10.20 -4.35
CA LYS A 70 9.07 9.17 -5.18
C LYS A 70 8.16 8.63 -6.31
N ASN A 71 6.89 9.02 -6.36
CA ASN A 71 5.84 8.44 -7.23
C ASN A 71 5.64 6.93 -7.02
N LYS A 72 5.77 6.45 -5.77
CA LYS A 72 5.65 5.03 -5.40
C LYS A 72 4.54 4.74 -4.39
N ILE A 73 3.72 5.73 -4.03
CA ILE A 73 2.61 5.57 -3.09
C ILE A 73 1.63 4.45 -3.48
N GLY A 74 1.44 4.22 -4.78
CA GLY A 74 0.51 3.20 -5.29
C GLY A 74 0.86 1.75 -4.94
N PHE A 75 2.11 1.47 -4.53
CA PHE A 75 2.55 0.15 -4.08
C PHE A 75 2.08 -0.18 -2.66
N ILE A 76 1.91 0.84 -1.80
CA ILE A 76 1.43 0.64 -0.42
C ILE A 76 -0.07 0.92 -0.26
N SER A 77 -0.72 1.59 -1.23
CA SER A 77 -2.18 1.78 -1.24
C SER A 77 -2.93 0.77 -2.12
N ARG A 78 -2.21 -0.19 -2.74
CA ARG A 78 -2.75 -1.21 -3.65
C ARG A 78 -3.46 -0.64 -4.89
N THR A 79 -3.26 0.64 -5.22
CA THR A 79 -3.77 1.22 -6.47
C THR A 79 -3.02 0.68 -7.69
N ILE A 80 -1.76 0.27 -7.51
CA ILE A 80 -0.96 -0.44 -8.51
C ILE A 80 -0.98 -1.93 -8.18
N LYS A 81 -1.78 -2.69 -8.92
CA LYS A 81 -1.89 -4.14 -8.75
C LYS A 81 -0.77 -4.87 -9.51
N PRO A 82 -0.31 -6.03 -9.01
CA PRO A 82 0.60 -6.87 -9.77
C PRO A 82 -0.09 -7.31 -11.08
N PRO A 83 0.55 -7.12 -12.24
CA PRO A 83 0.07 -7.70 -13.49
C PRO A 83 0.21 -9.23 -13.44
N LEU A 84 -0.51 -9.93 -14.31
CA LEU A 84 -0.41 -11.39 -14.36
C LEU A 84 0.90 -11.78 -15.06
N GLU A 85 1.77 -12.48 -14.34
CA GLU A 85 3.12 -12.85 -14.82
C GLU A 85 3.09 -13.64 -16.14
N THR A 86 2.09 -14.50 -16.33
CA THR A 86 1.95 -15.32 -17.54
C THR A 86 1.49 -14.54 -18.76
N GLU A 87 0.74 -13.44 -18.57
CA GLU A 87 0.19 -12.63 -19.66
C GLU A 87 1.09 -11.42 -19.98
N GLN A 88 1.71 -10.84 -18.94
CA GLN A 88 2.45 -9.57 -19.00
C GLN A 88 3.79 -9.70 -18.24
N PRO A 89 4.72 -10.56 -18.70
CA PRO A 89 5.95 -10.86 -17.97
C PRO A 89 6.90 -9.67 -17.83
N ILE A 90 6.91 -8.76 -18.82
CA ILE A 90 7.77 -7.57 -18.81
C ILE A 90 7.26 -6.56 -17.77
N GLU A 91 5.97 -6.29 -17.77
CA GLU A 91 5.31 -5.41 -16.81
C GLU A 91 5.39 -5.98 -15.40
N TYR A 92 5.27 -7.31 -15.26
CA TYR A 92 5.46 -7.99 -13.99
C TYR A 92 6.88 -7.81 -13.46
N ALA A 93 7.90 -8.00 -14.29
CA ALA A 93 9.28 -7.78 -13.89
C ALA A 93 9.53 -6.34 -13.43
N GLN A 94 9.00 -5.34 -14.14
CA GLN A 94 9.10 -3.92 -13.78
C GLN A 94 8.36 -3.59 -12.48
N TRP A 95 7.14 -4.11 -12.33
CA TRP A 95 6.36 -3.98 -11.10
C TRP A 95 7.11 -4.60 -9.92
N ASN A 96 7.66 -5.81 -10.09
CA ASN A 96 8.39 -6.54 -9.05
C ASN A 96 9.66 -5.79 -8.63
N GLN A 97 10.41 -5.20 -9.57
CA GLN A 97 11.55 -4.34 -9.27
C GLN A 97 11.16 -3.14 -8.40
N CYS A 98 10.07 -2.45 -8.74
CA CYS A 98 9.58 -1.33 -7.93
C CYS A 98 9.06 -1.79 -6.56
N ASN A 99 8.35 -2.91 -6.50
CA ASN A 99 7.88 -3.49 -5.24
C ASN A 99 9.05 -3.83 -4.31
N ASN A 100 10.12 -4.45 -4.83
CA ASN A 100 11.33 -4.77 -4.07
C ASN A 100 12.08 -3.50 -3.61
N MET A 101 12.06 -2.44 -4.41
CA MET A 101 12.60 -1.13 -3.99
C MET A 101 11.82 -0.56 -2.79
N VAL A 102 10.49 -0.60 -2.84
CA VAL A 102 9.65 -0.12 -1.73
C VAL A 102 9.83 -1.00 -0.49
N LEU A 103 9.94 -2.33 -0.65
CA LEU A 103 10.28 -3.24 0.45
C LEU A 103 11.62 -2.88 1.08
N SER A 104 12.65 -2.61 0.28
CA SER A 104 13.97 -2.19 0.78
C SER A 104 13.87 -0.89 1.59
N TRP A 105 13.12 0.10 1.12
CA TRP A 105 12.90 1.34 1.87
C TRP A 105 12.11 1.11 3.16
N LEU A 106 11.10 0.24 3.14
CA LEU A 106 10.38 -0.17 4.34
C LEU A 106 11.33 -0.81 5.35
N THR A 107 12.15 -1.78 4.93
CA THR A 107 13.16 -2.44 5.76
C THR A 107 14.13 -1.44 6.40
N HIS A 108 14.62 -0.46 5.66
CA HIS A 108 15.54 0.56 6.19
C HIS A 108 14.87 1.59 7.09
N SER A 109 13.54 1.75 6.99
CA SER A 109 12.76 2.74 7.75
C SER A 109 12.22 2.21 9.09
N VAL A 110 12.57 1.00 9.49
CA VAL A 110 12.11 0.38 10.75
C VAL A 110 13.29 -0.10 11.61
N GLU A 111 13.06 -0.27 12.91
CA GLU A 111 14.07 -0.82 13.82
C GLU A 111 14.44 -2.28 13.44
N PRO A 112 15.67 -2.74 13.73
CA PRO A 112 16.17 -4.05 13.29
C PRO A 112 15.29 -5.24 13.65
N ASP A 113 14.61 -5.19 14.79
CA ASP A 113 13.70 -6.27 15.21
C ASP A 113 12.43 -6.35 14.36
N LEU A 114 11.94 -5.21 13.88
CA LEU A 114 10.81 -5.17 12.94
C LEU A 114 11.25 -5.52 11.52
N ALA A 115 12.47 -5.13 11.13
CA ALA A 115 13.03 -5.39 9.81
C ALA A 115 13.07 -6.89 9.46
N LYS A 116 13.28 -7.77 10.46
CA LYS A 116 13.26 -9.23 10.30
C LYS A 116 11.96 -9.75 9.67
N GLY A 117 10.83 -9.13 10.00
CA GLY A 117 9.52 -9.49 9.43
C GLY A 117 9.35 -9.03 7.98
N VAL A 118 10.04 -7.96 7.57
CA VAL A 118 9.93 -7.37 6.24
C VAL A 118 10.73 -8.15 5.20
N ILE A 119 11.88 -8.71 5.57
CA ILE A 119 12.83 -9.35 4.64
C ILE A 119 12.21 -10.50 3.82
N HIS A 120 11.21 -11.19 4.38
CA HIS A 120 10.54 -12.30 3.71
C HIS A 120 9.24 -11.92 3.01
N ALA A 121 8.85 -10.64 3.08
CA ALA A 121 7.62 -10.19 2.47
C ALA A 121 7.73 -10.15 0.95
N LYS A 122 6.66 -10.61 0.28
CA LYS A 122 6.59 -10.59 -1.19
C LYS A 122 6.03 -9.28 -1.72
N ILE A 123 5.19 -8.59 -0.95
CA ILE A 123 4.43 -7.43 -1.42
C ILE A 123 4.51 -6.31 -0.37
N ALA A 124 4.94 -5.13 -0.79
CA ALA A 124 5.06 -3.96 0.08
C ALA A 124 3.73 -3.55 0.73
N TYR A 125 2.61 -3.72 0.00
CA TYR A 125 1.26 -3.50 0.54
C TYR A 125 0.98 -4.34 1.79
N GLN A 126 1.39 -5.62 1.82
CA GLN A 126 1.12 -6.49 2.96
C GLN A 126 1.87 -5.99 4.20
N VAL A 127 3.15 -5.66 4.05
CA VAL A 127 3.96 -5.08 5.13
C VAL A 127 3.37 -3.78 5.65
N TRP A 128 2.87 -2.93 4.75
CA TRP A 128 2.23 -1.67 5.11
C TRP A 128 0.98 -1.88 5.97
N GLU A 129 0.11 -2.80 5.57
CA GLU A 129 -1.11 -3.16 6.33
C GLU A 129 -0.74 -3.80 7.67
N ASP A 130 0.22 -4.73 7.71
CA ASP A 130 0.66 -5.40 8.94
C ASP A 130 1.17 -4.38 9.98
N PHE A 131 1.95 -3.38 9.56
CA PHE A 131 2.36 -2.29 10.43
C PHE A 131 1.18 -1.43 10.89
N GLY A 132 0.22 -1.17 10.01
CA GLY A 132 -1.03 -0.50 10.34
C GLY A 132 -1.80 -1.23 11.42
N ASP A 133 -2.08 -2.51 11.24
CA ASP A 133 -2.84 -3.32 12.18
C ASP A 133 -2.11 -3.45 13.52
N GLN A 134 -0.80 -3.66 13.49
CA GLN A 134 -0.01 -3.88 14.70
C GLN A 134 0.19 -2.62 15.54
N PHE A 135 0.36 -1.44 14.93
CA PHE A 135 0.81 -0.23 15.62
C PHE A 135 -0.20 0.93 15.60
N SER A 136 -1.24 0.91 14.76
CA SER A 136 -2.29 1.93 14.82
C SER A 136 -3.09 1.82 16.12
N GLN A 137 -3.50 0.61 16.51
CA GLN A 137 -4.34 0.37 17.68
C GLN A 137 -3.59 0.58 19.00
N LYS A 138 -2.31 0.17 19.07
CA LYS A 138 -1.48 0.32 20.28
C LYS A 138 -1.31 1.79 20.70
N ASN A 139 -1.37 2.71 19.75
CA ASN A 139 -1.16 4.13 19.98
C ASN A 139 -2.45 4.92 20.24
N ALA A 140 -3.63 4.35 19.94
CA ALA A 140 -4.91 5.07 20.10
C ALA A 140 -5.22 5.45 21.57
N PRO A 141 -5.04 4.57 22.58
CA PRO A 141 -5.26 4.96 23.98
C PRO A 141 -4.28 6.03 24.46
N ALA A 142 -3.00 5.94 24.06
CA ALA A 142 -1.98 6.89 24.44
C ALA A 142 -2.27 8.30 23.87
N ILE A 143 -2.65 8.38 22.59
CA ILE A 143 -3.06 9.64 21.95
C ILE A 143 -4.26 10.24 22.68
N TYR A 144 -5.27 9.42 23.01
CA TYR A 144 -6.47 9.88 23.71
C TYR A 144 -6.16 10.44 25.10
N GLN A 145 -5.28 9.78 25.88
CA GLN A 145 -4.89 10.29 27.20
C GLN A 145 -4.12 11.61 27.09
N ILE A 146 -3.24 11.76 26.10
CA ILE A 146 -2.54 13.02 25.84
C ILE A 146 -3.55 14.13 25.50
N GLN A 147 -4.50 13.87 24.60
CA GLN A 147 -5.55 14.83 24.25
C GLN A 147 -6.41 15.21 25.46
N LYS A 148 -6.78 14.26 26.30
CA LYS A 148 -7.52 14.50 27.54
C LYS A 148 -6.73 15.37 28.52
N SER A 149 -5.44 15.09 28.70
CA SER A 149 -4.57 15.87 29.60
C SER A 149 -4.38 17.31 29.12
N LEU A 150 -4.23 17.53 27.81
CA LEU A 150 -4.17 18.86 27.22
C LEU A 150 -5.48 19.62 27.41
N ALA A 151 -6.62 18.95 27.21
CA ALA A 151 -7.93 19.55 27.44
C ALA A 151 -8.13 19.96 28.91
N SER A 152 -7.75 19.10 29.87
CA SER A 152 -7.85 19.43 31.30
C SER A 152 -6.93 20.58 31.72
N ILE A 153 -5.70 20.65 31.18
CA ILE A 153 -4.77 21.74 31.48
C ILE A 153 -5.29 23.07 30.92
N SER A 154 -5.83 23.07 29.70
CA SER A 154 -6.39 24.28 29.07
C SER A 154 -7.65 24.83 29.74
N GLN A 155 -8.30 24.02 30.59
CA GLN A 155 -9.55 24.36 31.25
C GLN A 155 -9.34 24.92 32.66
N ASP A 156 -8.24 24.54 33.33
CA ASP A 156 -7.84 25.05 34.66
C ASP A 156 -7.23 26.47 34.59
N GLU A 157 -6.66 26.86 33.45
CA GLU A 157 -6.16 28.23 33.21
C GLU A 157 -7.27 29.25 32.88
N ARG A 158 -8.52 28.80 32.65
CA ARG A 158 -9.66 29.67 32.30
C ARG A 158 -10.61 29.96 33.45
N THR A 159 -10.30 29.49 34.65
CA THR A 159 -11.08 29.69 35.87
C THR A 159 -10.36 30.63 36.84
N TRP A 160 -10.18 31.91 36.46
CA TRP A 160 -9.95 33.04 37.36
C TRP A 160 -10.57 34.31 36.80
#